data_AF-A0AA38INT1-F1
#
_entry.id   AF-A0AA38INT1-F1
#
_cell.length_a   1.000
_cell.length_b   1.000
_cell.length_c   1.000
_cell.angle_alpha   90.00
_cell.angle_beta   90.00
_cell.angle_gamma   90.00
#
_symmetry.space_group_name_H-M   'P 1'
#
loop_
_entity.id
_entity.type
_entity.pdbx_description
1 polymer ?
#
loop_
_entity_poly.entity_id
_entity_poly.type
_entity_poly.pdbx_seq_one_letter_code
_entity_poly.pdbx_strand_id
1 'polypeptide(L)'
;MPMDMLSLTSSQFPSGTSLTNLEHVFQMVRAGNFSKYDYGIQGNKKQYDQEKPPRYNLSKLTVPTALYYSSNVWAANIAVT
;
A
#
# COMPACT_ATOMS: atom_id res chain seq x y z
N MET A 1 13.42 -23.14 -27.16
CA MET A 1 12.03 -23.38 -26.71
C MET A 1 11.36 -22.02 -26.54
N PRO A 2 10.26 -21.70 -27.25
CA PRO A 2 9.61 -20.41 -27.07
C PRO A 2 8.88 -20.45 -25.72
N MET A 3 9.33 -19.64 -24.77
CA MET A 3 8.63 -19.47 -23.50
C MET A 3 7.32 -18.73 -23.75
N ASP A 4 6.22 -19.31 -23.29
CA ASP A 4 4.93 -18.66 -23.19
C ASP A 4 4.98 -17.54 -22.13
N MET A 5 4.23 -16.46 -22.38
CA MET A 5 4.25 -15.25 -21.54
C MET A 5 3.92 -15.56 -20.07
N LEU A 6 3.08 -16.58 -19.83
CA LEU A 6 2.78 -17.06 -18.49
C LEU A 6 4.02 -17.57 -17.75
N SER A 7 4.82 -18.43 -18.38
CA SER A 7 6.05 -18.99 -17.80
C SER A 7 7.11 -17.92 -17.55
N LEU A 8 7.19 -16.91 -18.42
CA LEU A 8 8.06 -15.75 -18.19
C LEU A 8 7.62 -14.96 -16.94
N THR A 9 6.32 -14.65 -16.82
CA THR A 9 5.81 -13.82 -15.71
C THR A 9 5.90 -14.51 -14.35
N SER A 10 5.63 -15.81 -14.28
CA SER A 10 5.70 -16.57 -13.03
C SER A 10 7.12 -16.68 -12.48
N SER A 11 8.13 -16.66 -13.36
CA SER A 11 9.54 -16.66 -12.96
C SER A 11 9.99 -15.33 -12.34
N GLN A 12 9.32 -14.22 -12.68
CA GLN A 12 9.69 -12.87 -12.25
C GLN A 12 8.82 -12.37 -11.09
N PHE A 13 7.56 -12.82 -11.02
CA PHE A 13 6.58 -12.38 -10.03
C PHE A 13 6.12 -13.55 -9.14
N PRO A 14 6.08 -13.37 -7.81
CA PRO A 14 6.43 -12.16 -7.07
C PRO A 14 7.94 -12.00 -6.87
N SER A 15 8.48 -10.78 -7.04
CA SER A 15 9.92 -10.49 -6.82
C SER A 15 10.32 -10.35 -5.33
N GLY A 16 9.52 -10.92 -4.41
CA GLY A 16 9.72 -10.81 -2.96
C GLY A 16 9.42 -9.43 -2.39
N THR A 17 9.02 -9.39 -1.11
CA THR A 17 8.86 -8.15 -0.33
C THR A 17 9.10 -8.44 1.15
N SER A 18 9.25 -7.42 1.98
CA SER A 18 9.43 -7.61 3.42
C SER A 18 8.10 -7.95 4.12
N LEU A 19 8.18 -8.72 5.21
CA LEU A 19 7.00 -8.98 6.05
C LEU A 19 6.42 -7.68 6.63
N THR A 20 7.28 -6.71 6.93
CA THR A 20 6.85 -5.38 7.40
C THR A 20 6.00 -4.65 6.35
N ASN A 21 6.30 -4.77 5.06
CA ASN A 21 5.47 -4.18 4.00
C ASN A 21 4.10 -4.86 3.94
N LEU A 22 4.05 -6.19 4.08
CA LEU A 22 2.78 -6.93 4.12
C LEU A 22 1.95 -6.52 5.34
N GLU A 23 2.56 -6.49 6.52
CA GLU A 23 1.92 -6.01 7.75
C GLU A 23 1.37 -4.60 7.59
N HIS A 24 2.13 -3.70 6.95
CA HIS A 24 1.67 -2.34 6.70
C HIS A 24 0.41 -2.28 5.84
N VAL A 25 0.31 -3.12 4.80
CA VAL A 25 -0.89 -3.23 3.97
C VAL A 25 -2.08 -3.68 4.82
N PHE A 26 -1.90 -4.66 5.70
CA PHE A 26 -2.95 -5.08 6.63
C PHE A 26 -3.37 -3.96 7.60
N GLN A 27 -2.41 -3.19 8.13
CA GLN A 27 -2.69 -2.03 8.98
C GLN A 27 -3.56 -1.00 8.25
N MET A 28 -3.24 -0.67 6.99
CA MET A 28 -4.02 0.28 6.18
C MET A 28 -5.44 -0.22 5.91
N VAL A 29 -5.59 -1.49 5.53
CA VAL A 29 -6.91 -2.11 5.28
C VAL A 29 -7.76 -2.10 6.55
N ARG A 30 -7.18 -2.47 7.70
CA ARG A 30 -7.88 -2.51 8.99
C ARG A 30 -8.24 -1.12 9.50
N ALA A 31 -7.37 -0.14 9.32
CA ALA A 31 -7.58 1.23 9.80
C ALA A 31 -8.43 2.08 8.83
N GLY A 32 -8.68 1.59 7.61
CA GLY A 32 -9.45 2.29 6.57
C GLY A 32 -8.86 3.64 6.19
N ASN A 33 -7.55 3.83 6.34
CA ASN A 33 -6.90 5.09 6.04
C ASN A 33 -5.48 4.91 5.52
N PHE A 34 -5.00 5.94 4.82
CA PHE A 34 -3.67 5.98 4.25
C PHE A 34 -2.72 6.74 5.18
N SER A 35 -1.98 6.00 6.00
CA SER A 35 -1.04 6.52 7.00
C SER A 35 0.32 5.85 6.91
N LYS A 36 1.29 6.39 7.66
CA LYS A 36 2.57 5.71 7.89
C LYS A 36 2.38 4.41 8.68
N TYR A 37 3.43 3.60 8.73
CA TYR A 37 3.48 2.35 9.49
C TYR A 37 3.17 2.58 10.97
N ASP A 38 2.35 1.71 11.56
CA ASP A 38 2.06 1.75 12.99
C ASP A 38 3.03 0.84 13.74
N TYR A 39 3.95 1.43 14.53
CA TYR A 39 4.88 0.71 15.39
C TYR A 39 4.32 0.48 16.81
N GLY A 40 3.03 0.78 17.03
CA GLY A 40 2.43 0.88 18.36
C GLY A 40 2.81 2.17 19.08
N ILE A 41 2.19 2.44 20.23
CA ILE A 41 2.27 3.73 20.93
C ILE A 41 3.73 4.18 21.19
N GLN A 42 4.56 3.31 21.76
CA GLN A 42 5.94 3.63 22.09
C GLN A 42 6.80 3.81 20.83
N GLY A 43 6.62 2.95 19.83
CA GLY A 43 7.35 3.03 18.57
C GLY A 43 6.98 4.27 17.75
N ASN A 44 5.69 4.60 17.70
CA ASN A 44 5.20 5.80 17.03
C ASN A 44 5.70 7.06 17.73
N LYS A 45 5.71 7.09 19.07
CA LYS A 45 6.26 8.23 19.80
C LYS A 45 7.74 8.41 19.52
N LYS A 46 8.50 7.31 19.42
CA LYS A 46 9.92 7.35 19.05
C LYS A 46 10.15 7.82 17.61
N GLN A 47 9.27 7.44 16.68
CA GLN A 47 9.51 7.66 15.24
C GLN A 47 8.83 8.90 14.67
N TYR A 48 7.74 9.35 15.28
CA TYR A 48 6.87 10.41 14.78
C TYR A 48 6.59 11.50 15.82
N ASP A 49 7.04 11.35 17.07
CA ASP A 49 6.69 12.22 18.20
C ASP A 49 5.19 12.27 18.51
N GLN A 50 4.44 11.25 18.08
CA GLN A 50 2.99 11.13 18.28
C GLN A 50 2.60 9.66 18.53
N GLU A 51 1.52 9.43 19.27
CA GLU A 51 1.08 8.06 19.64
C GLU A 51 0.50 7.25 18.48
N LYS A 52 -0.05 7.94 17.46
CA LYS A 52 -0.66 7.34 16.26
C LYS A 52 0.17 7.65 15.03
N PRO A 53 0.18 6.82 13.98
CA PRO A 53 0.89 7.15 12.75
C PRO A 53 0.25 8.35 12.03
N PRO A 54 1.03 9.29 11.47
CA PRO A 54 0.48 10.42 10.73
C PRO A 54 -0.10 9.96 9.39
N ARG A 55 -1.19 10.60 8.97
CA ARG A 55 -1.83 10.37 7.67
C ARG A 55 -1.08 11.08 6.54
N TYR A 56 -1.04 10.46 5.37
CA TYR A 56 -0.56 11.12 4.17
C TYR A 56 -1.63 12.08 3.64
N ASN A 57 -1.28 13.37 3.52
CA ASN A 57 -2.20 14.37 2.97
C ASN A 57 -2.06 14.39 1.43
N LEU A 58 -2.95 13.67 0.75
CA LEU A 58 -2.99 13.62 -0.72
C LEU A 58 -3.29 14.98 -1.36
N SER A 59 -3.89 15.92 -0.64
CA SER A 59 -4.13 17.30 -1.14
C SER A 59 -2.84 18.08 -1.34
N LYS A 60 -1.72 17.63 -0.77
CA LYS A 60 -0.39 18.21 -1.01
C LYS A 60 0.28 17.67 -2.29
N LEU A 61 -0.33 16.71 -2.97
CA LEU A 61 0.17 16.20 -4.24
C LEU A 61 -0.11 17.23 -5.35
N THR A 62 0.92 17.96 -5.76
CA THR A 62 0.81 19.00 -6.81
C THR A 62 1.23 18.49 -8.19
N VAL A 63 1.74 17.27 -8.28
CA VAL A 63 2.20 16.67 -9.53
C VAL A 63 0.98 16.28 -10.37
N PRO A 64 0.91 16.69 -11.66
CA PRO A 64 -0.14 16.25 -12.57
C PRO A 64 -0.22 14.73 -12.59
N THR A 65 -1.36 14.16 -12.19
CA THR A 65 -1.55 12.72 -12.00
C THR A 65 -2.78 12.26 -12.78
N ALA A 66 -2.63 11.25 -13.62
CA ALA A 66 -3.74 10.55 -14.27
C ALA A 66 -4.02 9.24 -13.52
N LEU A 67 -5.29 8.99 -13.19
CA LEU A 67 -5.71 7.77 -12.49
C LEU A 67 -6.53 6.88 -13.44
N TYR A 68 -6.07 5.65 -13.63
CA TYR A 68 -6.80 4.59 -14.32
C TYR A 68 -7.18 3.52 -13.31
N TYR A 69 -8.48 3.22 -13.22
CA TYR A 69 -9.00 2.20 -12.32
C TYR A 69 -10.13 1.42 -12.99
N SER A 70 -10.45 0.26 -12.43
CA SER A 70 -11.58 -0.55 -12.88
C SER A 70 -12.25 -1.24 -11.71
N SER A 71 -13.59 -1.27 -11.70
CA SER A 71 -14.40 -1.86 -10.63
C SER A 71 -14.25 -3.38 -10.51
N ASN A 72 -13.73 -4.03 -11.54
CA ASN A 72 -13.46 -5.48 -11.54
C ASN A 72 -12.13 -5.85 -10.86
N VAL A 73 -11.33 -4.89 -10.37
CA VAL A 73 -10.05 -5.15 -9.71
C VAL A 73 -10.25 -5.18 -8.19
N TRP A 74 -10.16 -6.38 -7.61
CA TRP A 74 -10.42 -6.61 -6.18
C TRP A 74 -9.55 -5.75 -5.24
N ALA A 75 -8.28 -5.51 -5.61
CA ALA A 75 -7.32 -4.79 -4.78
C ALA A 75 -7.48 -3.26 -4.83
N ALA A 76 -8.19 -2.73 -5.82
CA ALA A 76 -8.39 -1.29 -6.05
C ALA A 76 -9.88 -0.96 -6.13
N ASN A 77 -10.66 -1.54 -5.22
CA ASN A 77 -12.09 -1.27 -5.15
C ASN A 77 -12.34 0.13 -4.57
N ILE A 78 -13.23 0.87 -5.21
CA ILE A 78 -13.61 2.20 -4.78
C ILE A 78 -14.80 2.07 -3.84
N ALA A 79 -14.55 2.17 -2.54
CA ALA A 79 -15.59 2.50 -1.57
C ALA A 79 -15.87 4.02 -1.65
N VAL A 80 -16.45 4.48 -2.76
CA VAL A 80 -17.17 5.75 -2.78
C VAL A 80 -18.54 5.44 -2.22
N THR A 81 -18.74 5.80 -0.96
CA THR A 81 -20.05 5.92 -0.31
C THR A 81 -20.09 7.26 0.38
#